data_AF-A0A1R1X8H4-F1
#
_entry.id   AF-A0A1R1X8H4-F1
#
_cell.length_a   1.000
_cell.length_b   1.000
_cell.length_c   1.000
_cell.angle_alpha   90.00
_cell.angle_beta   90.00
_cell.angle_gamma   90.00
#
_symmetry.space_group_name_H-M   'P 1'
#
loop_
_entity.id
_entity.type
_entity.pdbx_description
1 polymer ?
#
loop_
_entity_poly.entity_id
_entity_poly.type
_entity_poly.pdbx_seq_one_letter_code
_entity_poly.pdbx_strand_id
1 'polypeptide(L)'
;QYNYNDEISSDGKNNSDNDSSSEMSTKELVNQLTSIAASVDRPFNENLLFKNEKTKDLIPEFKATFMNISRIMDCTGCEKCRLWGKTQILGIGTALKTLFSYGNSDETKSNKPSGSSANSGKIESSDALASNFGNIDIKRNEIVALIATFNQFSQSLHNIEHFRSMYQDLLTKYKASGNIEL
;
A
#
# COMPACT_ATOMS: atom_id res chain seq x y z
N GLN A 1 8.20 31.81 -17.28
CA GLN A 1 7.05 31.78 -18.20
C GLN A 1 7.27 30.59 -19.12
N TYR A 2 6.82 29.41 -18.71
CA TYR A 2 7.00 28.17 -19.49
C TYR A 2 5.71 27.91 -20.29
N ASN A 3 5.90 27.75 -21.59
CA ASN A 3 4.87 27.73 -22.61
C ASN A 3 4.23 26.34 -22.68
N TYR A 4 2.90 26.30 -22.56
CA TYR A 4 2.07 25.11 -22.70
C TYR A 4 1.45 25.13 -24.09
N ASN A 5 1.89 24.23 -24.97
CA ASN A 5 1.24 23.95 -26.24
C ASN A 5 1.25 22.43 -26.44
N ASP A 6 0.19 21.76 -26.00
CA ASP A 6 -0.19 20.44 -26.53
C ASP A 6 -1.36 20.67 -27.49
N GLU A 7 -1.14 20.30 -28.75
CA GLU A 7 -2.16 20.25 -29.80
C GLU A 7 -3.19 19.17 -29.47
N ILE A 8 -4.45 19.58 -29.36
CA ILE A 8 -5.59 18.67 -29.35
C ILE A 8 -5.82 18.21 -30.79
N SER A 9 -5.39 17.00 -31.12
CA SER A 9 -5.87 16.28 -32.31
C SER A 9 -6.87 15.21 -31.86
N SER A 10 -8.14 15.57 -31.97
CA SER A 10 -9.29 14.68 -31.89
C SER A 10 -9.31 13.73 -33.08
N ASP A 11 -9.07 12.44 -32.83
CA ASP A 11 -9.56 11.37 -33.71
C ASP A 11 -9.98 10.17 -32.87
N GLY A 12 -11.29 9.93 -32.87
CA GLY A 12 -11.89 8.75 -32.28
C GLY A 12 -11.48 7.50 -33.05
N LYS A 13 -10.70 6.64 -32.40
CA LYS A 13 -10.44 5.28 -32.89
C LYS A 13 -10.61 4.30 -31.73
N ASN A 14 -11.62 3.44 -31.88
CA ASN A 14 -11.94 2.33 -31.00
C ASN A 14 -10.69 1.44 -30.81
N ASN A 15 -10.07 1.49 -29.63
CA ASN A 15 -8.93 0.64 -29.28
C ASN A 15 -9.41 -0.48 -28.34
N SER A 16 -9.70 -1.65 -28.92
CA SER A 16 -9.94 -2.88 -28.16
C SER A 16 -8.68 -3.76 -28.02
N ASP A 17 -7.53 -3.34 -28.56
CA ASP A 17 -6.32 -4.18 -28.68
C ASP A 17 -5.09 -3.67 -27.88
N ASN A 18 -5.22 -2.63 -27.05
CA ASN A 18 -4.10 -2.08 -26.25
C ASN A 18 -4.03 -2.58 -24.79
N ASP A 19 -4.99 -3.38 -24.34
CA ASP A 19 -5.07 -3.79 -22.93
C ASP A 19 -4.15 -4.99 -22.60
N SER A 20 -3.96 -5.93 -23.53
CA SER A 20 -3.23 -7.17 -23.23
C SER A 20 -1.71 -7.00 -23.14
N SER A 21 -1.12 -6.14 -23.97
CA SER A 21 0.33 -5.87 -23.96
C SER A 21 0.74 -4.98 -22.78
N SER A 22 -0.06 -3.97 -22.45
CA SER A 22 0.19 -3.05 -21.33
C SER A 22 -0.01 -3.73 -19.96
N GLU A 23 -0.99 -4.63 -19.83
CA GLU A 23 -1.16 -5.44 -18.62
C GLU A 23 0.02 -6.40 -18.39
N MET A 24 0.58 -6.99 -19.45
CA MET A 24 1.74 -7.89 -19.34
C MET A 24 2.99 -7.14 -18.86
N SER A 25 3.22 -5.93 -19.35
CA SER A 25 4.31 -5.06 -18.90
C SER A 25 4.13 -4.60 -17.45
N THR A 26 2.91 -4.26 -17.05
CA THR A 26 2.62 -3.82 -15.67
C THR A 26 2.86 -4.94 -14.66
N LYS A 27 2.44 -6.17 -14.98
CA LYS A 27 2.68 -7.34 -14.12
C LYS A 27 4.17 -7.62 -13.95
N GLU A 28 4.95 -7.50 -15.02
CA GLU A 28 6.39 -7.69 -14.99
C GLU A 28 7.08 -6.68 -14.07
N LEU A 29 6.72 -5.38 -14.18
CA LEU A 29 7.25 -4.34 -13.30
C LEU A 29 6.89 -4.57 -11.83
N VAL A 30 5.67 -5.01 -11.54
CA VAL A 30 5.24 -5.35 -10.17
C VAL A 30 6.02 -6.56 -9.63
N ASN A 31 6.30 -7.56 -10.46
CA ASN A 31 7.12 -8.71 -10.06
C ASN A 31 8.55 -8.30 -9.74
N GLN A 32 9.16 -7.42 -10.55
CA GLN A 32 10.49 -6.87 -10.30
C GLN A 32 10.53 -6.03 -9.01
N LEU A 33 9.52 -5.21 -8.77
CA LEU A 33 9.41 -4.46 -7.52
C LEU A 33 9.32 -5.40 -6.31
N THR A 34 8.54 -6.46 -6.43
CA THR A 34 8.35 -7.46 -5.37
C THR A 34 9.63 -8.24 -5.09
N SER A 35 10.41 -8.59 -6.13
CA SER A 35 11.69 -9.30 -5.95
C SER A 35 12.73 -8.43 -5.26
N ILE A 36 12.78 -7.13 -5.58
CA ILE A 36 13.63 -6.17 -4.87
C ILE A 36 13.18 -6.08 -3.41
N ALA A 37 11.89 -5.90 -3.14
CA ALA A 37 11.38 -5.81 -1.77
C ALA A 37 11.66 -7.09 -0.95
N ALA A 38 11.63 -8.26 -1.58
CA ALA A 38 11.96 -9.53 -0.94
C ALA A 38 13.47 -9.71 -0.65
N SER A 39 14.34 -9.01 -1.37
CA SER A 39 15.79 -9.07 -1.18
C SER A 39 16.29 -8.22 -0.01
N VAL A 40 15.46 -7.29 0.47
CA VAL A 40 15.79 -6.40 1.59
C VAL A 40 15.64 -7.18 2.90
N ASP A 41 16.57 -6.93 3.82
CA ASP A 41 16.50 -7.51 5.17
C ASP A 41 15.20 -7.09 5.87
N ARG A 42 14.59 -8.01 6.60
CA ARG A 42 13.32 -7.76 7.29
C ARG A 42 13.61 -7.20 8.68
N PRO A 43 13.42 -5.89 8.92
CA PRO A 43 13.78 -5.29 10.20
C PRO A 43 12.84 -5.71 11.34
N PHE A 44 11.67 -6.28 11.03
CA PHE A 44 10.65 -6.65 12.00
C PHE A 44 10.30 -8.13 11.90
N ASN A 45 10.10 -8.77 13.06
CA ASN A 45 9.56 -10.12 13.14
C ASN A 45 8.02 -10.04 13.24
N GLU A 46 7.34 -10.30 12.13
CA GLU A 46 5.88 -10.16 12.01
C GLU A 46 5.14 -11.17 12.91
N ASN A 47 5.76 -12.32 13.19
CA ASN A 47 5.20 -13.34 14.06
C ASN A 47 5.11 -12.85 15.51
N LEU A 48 6.15 -12.16 15.98
CA LEU A 48 6.19 -11.60 17.34
C LEU A 48 5.17 -10.46 17.53
N LEU A 49 4.95 -9.66 16.48
CA LEU A 49 4.13 -8.46 16.57
C LEU A 49 2.63 -8.75 16.33
N PHE A 50 2.31 -9.68 15.41
CA PHE A 50 0.95 -9.85 14.91
C PHE A 50 0.32 -11.24 15.16
N LYS A 51 1.05 -12.25 15.66
CA LYS A 51 0.48 -13.59 15.98
C LYS A 51 0.07 -13.80 17.44
N ASN A 52 0.21 -12.79 18.32
CA ASN A 52 -0.22 -12.93 19.70
C ASN A 52 -1.76 -12.99 19.79
N GLU A 53 -2.31 -13.80 20.70
CA GLU A 53 -3.76 -13.91 20.92
C GLU A 53 -4.40 -12.54 21.19
N LYS A 54 -3.72 -11.67 21.94
CA LYS A 54 -4.16 -10.29 22.22
C LYS A 54 -4.25 -9.42 20.97
N THR A 55 -3.48 -9.72 19.92
CA THR A 55 -3.48 -8.94 18.68
C THR A 55 -4.71 -9.25 17.81
N LYS A 56 -5.33 -10.43 17.96
CA LYS A 56 -6.56 -10.78 17.24
C LYS A 56 -7.73 -9.85 17.62
N ASP A 57 -7.83 -9.49 18.89
CA ASP A 57 -8.82 -8.54 19.40
C ASP A 57 -8.56 -7.09 18.96
N LEU A 58 -7.33 -6.78 18.54
CA LEU A 58 -6.91 -5.44 18.13
C LEU A 58 -7.22 -5.13 16.65
N ILE A 59 -7.34 -6.17 15.82
CA ILE A 59 -7.72 -6.05 14.40
C ILE A 59 -9.04 -5.27 14.20
N PRO A 60 -10.15 -5.57 14.90
CA PRO A 60 -11.39 -4.80 14.74
C PRO A 60 -11.24 -3.35 15.19
N GLU A 61 -10.42 -3.07 16.22
CA GLU A 61 -10.13 -1.71 16.68
C GLU A 61 -9.34 -0.91 15.62
N PHE A 62 -8.30 -1.50 15.03
CA PHE A 62 -7.57 -0.88 13.91
C PHE A 62 -8.50 -0.58 12.74
N LYS A 63 -9.36 -1.54 12.35
CA LYS A 63 -10.32 -1.35 11.26
C LYS A 63 -11.28 -0.21 11.57
N ALA A 64 -11.85 -0.17 12.78
CA ALA A 64 -12.74 0.90 13.20
C ALA A 64 -12.02 2.26 13.18
N THR A 65 -10.76 2.30 13.62
CA THR A 65 -9.92 3.50 13.59
C THR A 65 -9.69 4.01 12.18
N PHE A 66 -9.29 3.15 11.23
CA PHE A 66 -9.12 3.58 9.83
C PHE A 66 -10.43 4.06 9.19
N MET A 67 -11.57 3.44 9.53
CA MET A 67 -12.88 3.92 9.08
C MET A 67 -13.23 5.28 9.68
N ASN A 68 -12.92 5.50 10.95
CA ASN A 68 -13.10 6.80 11.60
C ASN A 68 -12.20 7.87 10.99
N ILE A 69 -10.94 7.57 10.72
CA ILE A 69 -10.03 8.50 10.04
C ILE A 69 -10.54 8.83 8.63
N SER A 70 -11.04 7.84 7.89
CA SER A 70 -11.62 8.07 6.56
C SER A 70 -12.83 9.02 6.60
N ARG A 71 -13.67 8.94 7.64
CA ARG A 71 -14.75 9.91 7.88
C ARG A 71 -14.24 11.31 8.22
N ILE A 72 -13.15 11.43 8.98
CA ILE A 72 -12.51 12.73 9.24
C ILE A 72 -12.00 13.34 7.94
N MET A 73 -11.42 12.53 7.04
CA MET A 73 -10.97 13.00 5.74
C MET A 73 -12.12 13.56 4.89
N ASP A 74 -13.37 13.13 5.10
CA ASP A 74 -14.53 13.73 4.42
C ASP A 74 -14.81 15.17 4.81
N CYS A 75 -14.33 15.61 5.98
CA CYS A 75 -14.47 16.98 6.46
C CYS A 75 -13.35 17.90 5.94
N THR A 76 -12.41 17.40 5.13
CA THR A 76 -11.33 18.23 4.58
C THR A 76 -11.83 19.06 3.39
N GLY A 77 -11.71 20.39 3.49
CA GLY A 77 -12.16 21.32 2.43
C GLY A 77 -11.30 21.33 1.16
N CYS A 78 -10.09 20.76 1.23
CA CYS A 78 -9.18 20.61 0.10
C CYS A 78 -9.43 19.28 -0.62
N GLU A 79 -9.89 19.32 -1.87
CA GLU A 79 -10.23 18.10 -2.64
C GLU A 79 -9.02 17.19 -2.88
N LYS A 80 -7.85 17.77 -3.21
CA LYS A 80 -6.62 16.99 -3.39
C LYS A 80 -6.19 16.32 -2.09
N CYS A 81 -6.27 17.03 -0.98
CA CYS A 81 -5.91 16.53 0.34
C CYS A 81 -6.87 15.40 0.77
N ARG A 82 -8.17 15.57 0.51
CA ARG A 82 -9.19 14.53 0.72
C ARG A 82 -8.88 13.27 -0.09
N LEU A 83 -8.59 13.43 -1.38
CA LEU A 83 -8.29 12.32 -2.27
C LEU A 83 -7.03 11.55 -1.80
N TRP A 84 -5.91 12.24 -1.65
CA TRP A 84 -4.65 11.62 -1.25
C TRP A 84 -4.69 11.07 0.16
N GLY A 85 -5.34 11.77 1.10
CA GLY A 85 -5.54 11.30 2.46
C GLY A 85 -6.34 9.99 2.51
N LYS A 86 -7.44 9.90 1.76
CA LYS A 86 -8.22 8.65 1.67
C LYS A 86 -7.45 7.52 1.01
N THR A 87 -6.73 7.80 -0.08
CA THR A 87 -5.90 6.81 -0.77
C THR A 87 -4.81 6.27 0.16
N GLN A 88 -4.13 7.12 0.93
CA GLN A 88 -3.09 6.72 1.89
C GLN A 88 -3.65 5.88 3.03
N ILE A 89 -4.78 6.29 3.61
CA ILE A 89 -5.45 5.55 4.68
C ILE A 89 -5.90 4.16 4.20
N LEU A 90 -6.45 4.08 2.97
CA LEU A 90 -6.80 2.81 2.36
C LEU A 90 -5.55 1.93 2.13
N GLY A 91 -4.48 2.49 1.57
CA GLY A 91 -3.24 1.76 1.30
C GLY A 91 -2.58 1.20 2.56
N ILE A 92 -2.53 1.98 3.65
CA ILE A 92 -2.02 1.51 4.95
C ILE A 92 -2.93 0.41 5.51
N GLY A 93 -4.25 0.57 5.42
CA GLY A 93 -5.21 -0.45 5.84
C GLY A 93 -5.05 -1.75 5.06
N THR A 94 -4.82 -1.69 3.75
CA THR A 94 -4.54 -2.85 2.90
C THR A 94 -3.21 -3.51 3.27
N ALA A 95 -2.16 -2.75 3.58
CA ALA A 95 -0.89 -3.31 4.04
C ALA A 95 -1.07 -4.12 5.33
N LEU A 96 -1.80 -3.56 6.31
CA LEU A 96 -2.11 -4.23 7.57
C LEU A 96 -3.01 -5.46 7.38
N LYS A 97 -4.00 -5.39 6.48
CA LYS A 97 -4.85 -6.54 6.09
C LYS A 97 -3.98 -7.71 5.60
N THR A 98 -2.98 -7.45 4.77
CA THR A 98 -2.03 -8.47 4.29
C THR A 98 -1.17 -9.03 5.43
N LEU A 99 -0.67 -8.18 6.32
CA LEU A 99 0.15 -8.60 7.47
C LEU A 99 -0.63 -9.52 8.43
N PHE A 100 -1.89 -9.19 8.75
CA PHE A 100 -2.74 -10.03 9.60
C PHE A 100 -3.15 -11.35 8.94
N SER A 101 -3.19 -11.39 7.60
CA SER A 101 -3.51 -12.62 6.89
C SER A 101 -2.34 -13.60 6.80
N TYR A 102 -1.10 -13.11 6.68
CA TYR A 102 0.10 -13.96 6.64
C TYR A 102 0.28 -14.81 7.91
N GLY A 103 -0.33 -14.40 9.03
CA GLY A 103 -0.21 -15.08 10.31
C GLY A 103 -1.04 -16.35 10.48
N ASN A 104 -2.10 -16.54 9.69
CA ASN A 104 -3.08 -17.61 9.90
C ASN A 104 -2.84 -18.85 9.00
N SER A 105 -1.86 -18.81 8.10
CA SER A 105 -1.61 -19.87 7.10
C SER A 105 -0.50 -20.87 7.46
N ASP A 106 0.10 -20.75 8.64
CA ASP A 106 1.36 -21.47 8.96
C ASP A 106 1.25 -22.48 10.12
N GLU A 107 0.06 -23.01 10.39
CA GLU A 107 -0.12 -24.15 11.32
C GLU A 107 -0.58 -25.45 10.63
N THR A 108 -0.41 -25.62 9.32
CA THR A 108 -0.72 -26.92 8.69
C THR A 108 0.09 -27.24 7.43
N LYS A 109 1.43 -27.29 7.54
CA LYS A 109 2.27 -28.06 6.61
C LYS A 109 3.39 -28.82 7.33
N SER A 110 2.99 -29.69 8.25
CA SER A 110 3.63 -30.99 8.42
C SER A 110 2.54 -32.05 8.22
N ASN A 111 2.78 -32.95 7.27
CA ASN A 111 1.99 -34.13 6.90
C ASN A 111 0.89 -33.94 5.83
N LYS A 112 1.29 -34.21 4.58
CA LYS A 112 0.42 -34.79 3.53
C LYS A 112 -0.20 -36.08 4.09
N PRO A 113 -1.49 -36.36 3.87
CA PRO A 113 -1.83 -37.26 2.77
C PRO A 113 -3.06 -36.86 1.95
N SER A 114 -3.07 -37.41 0.74
CA SER A 114 -4.09 -37.43 -0.30
C SER A 114 -5.50 -37.76 0.20
N GLY A 115 -6.54 -37.15 -0.40
CA GLY A 115 -7.90 -37.70 -0.34
C GLY A 115 -9.02 -36.68 -0.53
N SER A 116 -9.71 -36.82 -1.65
CA SER A 116 -11.00 -36.27 -2.07
C SER A 116 -12.06 -36.06 -0.96
N SER A 117 -12.88 -35.01 -1.11
CA SER A 117 -14.34 -35.13 -1.34
C SER A 117 -15.06 -33.81 -1.04
N ALA A 118 -15.97 -33.46 -1.94
CA ALA A 118 -16.97 -32.41 -1.79
C ALA A 118 -17.84 -32.58 -0.54
N ASN A 119 -18.40 -31.48 -0.01
CA ASN A 119 -19.84 -31.33 0.14
C ASN A 119 -20.30 -29.88 0.43
N SER A 120 -21.51 -29.63 -0.06
CA SER A 120 -22.22 -28.37 -0.23
C SER A 120 -23.06 -27.96 0.99
N GLY A 121 -23.11 -26.65 1.26
CA GLY A 121 -24.35 -25.92 1.58
C GLY A 121 -24.72 -25.66 3.04
N LYS A 122 -24.64 -24.40 3.48
CA LYS A 122 -25.81 -23.58 3.90
C LYS A 122 -25.42 -22.12 4.22
N ILE A 123 -26.35 -21.22 3.89
CA ILE A 123 -26.27 -19.76 3.91
C ILE A 123 -26.70 -19.24 5.28
N GLU A 124 -25.87 -18.42 5.93
CA GLU A 124 -26.28 -17.54 7.04
C GLU A 124 -25.58 -16.19 6.89
N SER A 125 -26.39 -15.11 6.84
CA SER A 125 -26.12 -13.68 7.05
C SER A 125 -24.82 -13.03 6.54
N SER A 126 -24.96 -11.82 6.01
CA SER A 126 -23.92 -10.91 5.48
C SER A 126 -22.78 -10.51 6.44
N ASP A 127 -22.63 -11.17 7.59
CA ASP A 127 -21.69 -10.84 8.66
C ASP A 127 -20.66 -11.94 8.98
N ALA A 128 -20.64 -13.04 8.21
CA ALA A 128 -19.72 -14.18 8.41
C ALA A 128 -18.61 -14.31 7.34
N LEU A 129 -18.15 -13.20 6.75
CA LEU A 129 -16.99 -13.18 5.83
C LEU A 129 -15.69 -12.71 6.53
N ALA A 130 -15.76 -12.48 7.83
CA ALA A 130 -14.66 -12.03 8.69
C ALA A 130 -14.01 -13.18 9.48
N SER A 131 -14.53 -14.40 9.37
CA SER A 131 -14.01 -15.56 10.10
C SER A 131 -12.80 -16.15 9.38
N ASN A 132 -11.62 -15.66 9.76
CA ASN A 132 -10.28 -16.16 9.45
C ASN A 132 -9.81 -15.87 8.02
N PHE A 133 -8.77 -15.05 7.88
CA PHE A 133 -8.14 -14.66 6.61
C PHE A 133 -7.53 -15.85 5.83
N GLY A 134 -8.38 -16.73 5.28
CA GLY A 134 -8.06 -17.70 4.25
C GLY A 134 -8.46 -17.12 2.88
N ASN A 135 -7.52 -17.11 1.94
CA ASN A 135 -7.57 -16.45 0.63
C ASN A 135 -7.81 -14.93 0.70
N ILE A 136 -6.72 -14.17 0.75
CA ILE A 136 -6.74 -12.70 0.70
C ILE A 136 -7.33 -12.26 -0.64
N ASP A 137 -8.59 -11.87 -0.65
CA ASP A 137 -9.18 -11.13 -1.77
C ASP A 137 -8.81 -9.66 -1.63
N ILE A 138 -7.77 -9.24 -2.35
CA ILE A 138 -7.37 -7.83 -2.47
C ILE A 138 -8.00 -7.27 -3.74
N LYS A 139 -8.89 -6.29 -3.59
CA LYS A 139 -9.55 -5.63 -4.71
C LYS A 139 -8.59 -4.73 -5.48
N ARG A 140 -8.88 -4.48 -6.77
CA ARG A 140 -8.07 -3.58 -7.61
C ARG A 140 -7.83 -2.21 -6.97
N ASN A 141 -8.85 -1.63 -6.33
CA ASN A 141 -8.71 -0.33 -5.65
C ASN A 141 -7.77 -0.39 -4.43
N GLU A 142 -7.76 -1.49 -3.68
CA GLU A 142 -6.83 -1.73 -2.59
C GLU A 142 -5.39 -1.86 -3.10
N ILE A 143 -5.17 -2.57 -4.21
CA ILE A 143 -3.85 -2.71 -4.85
C ILE A 143 -3.34 -1.34 -5.32
N VAL A 144 -4.17 -0.58 -6.03
CA VAL A 144 -3.81 0.75 -6.52
C VAL A 144 -3.48 1.68 -5.36
N ALA A 145 -4.30 1.68 -4.31
CA ALA A 145 -4.05 2.49 -3.12
C ALA A 145 -2.75 2.08 -2.42
N LEU A 146 -2.47 0.78 -2.31
CA LEU A 146 -1.24 0.26 -1.69
C LEU A 146 0.01 0.72 -2.46
N ILE A 147 0.04 0.52 -3.78
CA ILE A 147 1.18 0.91 -4.62
C ILE A 147 1.35 2.44 -4.62
N ALA A 148 0.25 3.19 -4.75
CA ALA A 148 0.30 4.65 -4.73
C ALA A 148 0.84 5.18 -3.38
N THR A 149 0.41 4.57 -2.27
CA THR A 149 0.89 4.93 -0.92
C THR A 149 2.36 4.61 -0.76
N PHE A 150 2.81 3.43 -1.20
CA PHE A 150 4.22 3.05 -1.18
C PHE A 150 5.09 4.00 -2.00
N ASN A 151 4.65 4.37 -3.21
CA ASN A 151 5.32 5.35 -4.04
C ASN A 151 5.42 6.72 -3.36
N GLN A 152 4.36 7.17 -2.67
CA GLN A 152 4.39 8.42 -1.92
C GLN A 152 5.41 8.39 -0.78
N PHE A 153 5.54 7.27 -0.06
CA PHE A 153 6.57 7.10 0.96
C PHE A 153 7.98 7.05 0.37
N SER A 154 8.15 6.37 -0.76
CA SER A 154 9.43 6.35 -1.49
C SER A 154 9.87 7.76 -1.91
N GLN A 155 8.97 8.55 -2.49
CA GLN A 155 9.24 9.95 -2.82
C GLN A 155 9.52 10.80 -1.58
N SER A 156 8.78 10.57 -0.48
CA SER A 156 9.01 11.29 0.78
C SER A 156 10.41 11.02 1.32
N LEU A 157 10.88 9.76 1.26
CA LEU A 157 12.24 9.39 1.66
C LEU A 157 13.30 10.02 0.75
N HIS A 158 13.08 10.00 -0.58
CA HIS A 158 13.96 10.65 -1.54
C HIS A 158 14.08 12.17 -1.27
N ASN A 159 12.96 12.82 -0.97
CA ASN A 159 12.92 14.25 -0.66
C ASN A 159 13.63 14.58 0.65
N ILE A 160 13.57 13.71 1.66
CA ILE A 160 14.32 13.89 2.92
C ILE A 160 15.83 13.95 2.62
N GLU A 161 16.34 13.04 1.80
CA GLU A 161 17.77 13.03 1.44
C GLU A 161 18.16 14.27 0.62
N HIS A 162 17.29 14.71 -0.29
CA HIS A 162 17.48 15.95 -1.03
C HIS A 162 17.48 17.19 -0.12
N PHE A 163 16.57 17.29 0.84
CA PHE A 163 16.58 18.40 1.80
C PHE A 163 17.81 18.36 2.71
N ARG A 164 18.31 17.17 3.03
CA ARG A 164 19.54 17.00 3.80
C ARG A 164 20.74 17.57 3.05
N SER A 165 20.89 17.29 1.77
CA SER A 165 21.99 17.86 0.97
C SER A 165 21.88 19.38 0.84
N MET A 166 20.68 19.90 0.55
CA MET A 166 20.43 21.35 0.52
C MET A 166 20.79 22.03 1.85
N TYR A 167 20.45 21.41 2.97
CA TYR A 167 20.78 21.93 4.30
C TYR A 167 22.30 21.95 4.54
N GLN A 168 23.03 20.90 4.14
CA GLN A 168 24.49 20.87 4.24
C GLN A 168 25.17 21.93 3.37
N ASP A 169 24.65 22.18 2.17
CA ASP A 169 25.15 23.24 1.29
C ASP A 169 24.93 24.62 1.89
N LEU A 170 23.77 24.86 2.49
CA LEU A 170 23.48 26.09 3.22
C LEU A 170 24.42 26.27 4.40
N LEU A 171 24.64 25.24 5.22
CA LEU A 171 25.60 25.29 6.34
C LEU A 171 27.02 25.58 5.87
N THR A 172 27.43 25.00 4.74
CA THR A 172 28.77 25.21 4.17
C THR A 172 28.94 26.66 3.70
N LYS A 173 27.93 27.20 2.99
CA LYS A 173 27.92 28.61 2.56
C LYS A 173 27.91 29.57 3.75
N TYR A 174 27.13 29.25 4.80
CA TYR A 174 27.08 30.05 6.02
C TYR A 174 28.44 30.10 6.71
N LYS A 175 29.11 28.95 6.90
CA LYS A 175 30.47 28.89 7.45
C LYS A 175 31.50 29.64 6.62
N ALA A 176 31.40 29.56 5.28
CA ALA A 176 32.28 30.29 4.37
C ALA A 176 32.07 31.82 4.38
N SER A 177 30.87 32.28 4.75
CA SER A 177 30.53 33.71 4.81
C SER A 177 31.09 34.46 6.04
N GLY A 178 31.84 33.79 6.92
CA GLY A 178 32.48 34.40 8.08
C GLY A 178 31.53 34.75 9.23
N ASN A 179 30.23 34.40 9.13
CA ASN A 179 29.27 34.54 10.21
C ASN A 179 29.49 33.42 11.26
N ILE A 180 30.42 33.66 12.17
CA ILE A 180 30.64 32.84 13.37
C ILE A 180 29.59 33.24 14.40
N GLU A 181 28.47 32.51 14.44
CA GLU A 181 27.81 31.92 15.62
C GLU A 181 26.37 31.47 15.30
N LEU A 182 25.99 30.33 15.88
CA LEU A 182 24.65 30.01 16.34
C LEU A 182 24.73 29.93 17.87
#